data_AF-A0AA89I045-F1
#
_entry.id   AF-A0AA89I045-F1
#
_cell.length_a   1.000
_cell.length_b   1.000
_cell.length_c   1.000
_cell.angle_alpha   90.00
_cell.angle_beta   90.00
_cell.angle_gamma   90.00
#
_symmetry.space_group_name_H-M   'P 1'
#
loop_
_entity.id
_entity.type
_entity.pdbx_description
1 polymer ?
#
loop_
_entity_poly.entity_id
_entity_poly.type
_entity_poly.pdbx_seq_one_letter_code
_entity_poly.pdbx_strand_id
1 'polypeptide(L)'
;MEYRYLFFDMDNTLFDFDADEDQALAQLFAEQGVPLTSMIKTKYQTFNQDLWRQHETGILTREILLDTRFEIFSKKTLIWRSMGSYYRNNI
;
A
#
# COMPACT_ATOMS: atom_id res chain seq x y z
N MET A 1 -39.74 8.11 6.69
CA MET A 1 -38.74 9.02 7.30
C MET A 1 -37.88 9.55 6.17
N GLU A 2 -37.69 10.87 6.10
CA GLU A 2 -36.74 11.49 5.18
C GLU A 2 -35.48 11.87 5.94
N TYR A 3 -34.33 11.48 5.39
CA TYR A 3 -33.02 11.90 5.88
C TYR A 3 -32.57 13.13 5.08
N ARG A 4 -32.20 14.20 5.79
CA ARG A 4 -31.72 15.45 5.18
C ARG A 4 -30.26 15.39 4.74
N TYR A 5 -29.47 14.53 5.39
CA TYR A 5 -28.05 14.35 5.11
C TYR A 5 -27.71 12.86 5.18
N LEU A 6 -26.88 12.41 4.24
CA LEU A 6 -26.30 11.08 4.21
C LEU A 6 -24.79 11.25 4.15
N PHE A 7 -24.09 10.55 5.04
CA PHE A 7 -22.63 10.49 5.05
C PHE A 7 -22.24 9.09 4.64
N PHE A 8 -21.46 9.00 3.56
CA PHE A 8 -20.90 7.76 3.08
C PHE A 8 -19.40 7.81 3.31
N ASP A 9 -18.87 6.68 3.75
CA ASP A 9 -17.45 6.42 3.59
C ASP A 9 -17.14 6.23 2.09
N MET A 10 -15.89 6.47 1.70
CA MET A 10 -15.48 6.31 0.30
C MET A 10 -15.01 4.88 0.03
N ASP A 11 -14.02 4.44 0.79
CA ASP A 11 -13.31 3.19 0.54
C ASP A 11 -14.15 2.00 1.00
N ASN A 12 -14.31 1.00 0.13
CA ASN A 12 -15.12 -0.19 0.35
C ASN A 12 -16.60 0.10 0.72
N THR A 13 -17.08 1.31 0.43
CA THR A 13 -18.49 1.73 0.50
C THR A 13 -18.97 2.25 -0.85
N LEU A 14 -18.23 3.20 -1.46
CA LEU A 14 -18.50 3.71 -2.80
C LEU A 14 -17.54 3.15 -3.85
N PHE A 15 -16.31 2.85 -3.44
CA PHE A 15 -15.24 2.30 -4.30
C PHE A 15 -14.79 0.93 -3.80
N ASP A 16 -14.37 0.07 -4.73
CA ASP A 16 -13.72 -1.20 -4.40
C ASP A 16 -12.21 -0.97 -4.28
N PHE A 17 -11.79 -0.53 -3.10
CA PHE A 17 -10.39 -0.19 -2.84
C PHE A 17 -9.51 -1.44 -2.90
N ASP A 18 -10.04 -2.59 -2.48
CA ASP A 18 -9.31 -3.85 -2.49
C ASP A 18 -8.94 -4.27 -3.92
N ALA A 19 -9.86 -4.13 -4.88
CA ALA A 19 -9.59 -4.37 -6.29
C ALA A 19 -8.56 -3.40 -6.89
N ASP A 20 -8.65 -2.11 -6.55
CA ASP A 20 -7.71 -1.09 -7.01
C ASP A 20 -6.30 -1.31 -6.43
N GLU A 21 -6.20 -1.65 -5.15
CA GLU A 21 -4.93 -1.98 -4.48
C GLU A 21 -4.28 -3.22 -5.13
N ASP A 22 -5.08 -4.25 -5.40
CA ASP A 22 -4.63 -5.47 -6.07
C ASP A 22 -4.02 -5.19 -7.44
N GLN A 23 -4.71 -4.38 -8.25
CA GLN A 23 -4.23 -3.99 -9.57
C GLN A 23 -2.95 -3.14 -9.47
N ALA A 24 -2.91 -2.16 -8.58
CA ALA A 24 -1.75 -1.30 -8.38
C ALA A 24 -0.52 -2.10 -7.92
N LEU A 25 -0.69 -3.05 -7.00
CA LEU A 25 0.38 -3.93 -6.56
C LEU A 25 0.88 -4.85 -7.68
N ALA A 26 -0.03 -5.42 -8.46
CA ALA A 26 0.34 -6.27 -9.59
C ALA A 26 1.16 -5.48 -10.62
N GLN A 27 0.74 -4.26 -10.94
CA GLN A 27 1.47 -3.38 -11.86
C GLN A 27 2.85 -3.00 -11.30
N LEU A 28 2.92 -2.55 -10.05
CA LEU A 28 4.19 -2.18 -9.40
C LEU A 28 5.19 -3.34 -9.45
N PHE A 29 4.77 -4.54 -9.06
CA PHE A 29 5.65 -5.70 -9.04
C PHE A 29 6.08 -6.15 -10.45
N ALA A 30 5.17 -6.06 -11.43
CA ALA A 30 5.50 -6.33 -12.83
C ALA A 30 6.55 -5.37 -13.38
N GLU A 31 6.43 -4.07 -13.10
CA GLU A 31 7.41 -3.04 -13.50
C GLU A 31 8.78 -3.26 -12.86
N GLN A 32 8.83 -3.79 -11.64
CA GLN A 32 10.07 -4.14 -10.95
C GLN A 32 10.63 -5.52 -11.34
N GLY A 33 9.93 -6.29 -12.17
CA GLY A 33 10.33 -7.65 -12.58
C GLY A 33 10.33 -8.67 -11.43
N VAL A 34 9.51 -8.44 -10.40
CA VAL A 34 9.41 -9.33 -9.22
C VAL A 34 8.07 -10.05 -9.19
N PRO A 35 8.04 -11.37 -8.93
CA PRO A 35 6.79 -12.07 -8.70
C PRO A 35 6.05 -11.55 -7.46
N LEU A 36 4.83 -11.02 -7.64
CA LEU A 36 3.91 -10.78 -6.54
C LEU A 36 3.27 -12.10 -6.10
N THR A 37 3.83 -12.73 -5.08
CA THR A 37 3.23 -13.93 -4.47
C THR A 37 2.07 -13.55 -3.54
N SER A 38 1.09 -14.43 -3.37
CA SER A 38 -0.01 -14.21 -2.42
C SER A 38 0.49 -13.92 -1.00
N MET A 39 1.57 -14.56 -0.57
CA MET A 39 2.20 -14.28 0.72
C MET A 39 2.74 -12.84 0.82
N ILE A 40 3.40 -12.35 -0.23
CA ILE A 40 3.93 -10.97 -0.26
C ILE A 40 2.77 -9.97 -0.25
N LYS A 41 1.75 -10.22 -1.08
CA LYS A 41 0.54 -9.42 -1.15
C LYS A 41 -0.11 -9.29 0.23
N THR A 42 -0.43 -10.40 0.89
CA THR A 42 -1.05 -10.37 2.24
C THR A 42 -0.17 -9.62 3.24
N LYS A 43 1.16 -9.82 3.21
CA LYS A 43 2.09 -9.06 4.07
C LYS A 43 2.04 -7.56 3.81
N TYR A 44 1.96 -7.14 2.56
CA TYR A 44 1.84 -5.73 2.20
C TYR A 44 0.52 -5.15 2.71
N GLN A 45 -0.60 -5.82 2.47
CA GLN A 45 -1.93 -5.35 2.88
C GLN A 45 -2.00 -5.14 4.39
N THR A 46 -1.54 -6.12 5.18
CA THR A 46 -1.45 -5.99 6.65
C THR A 46 -0.55 -4.83 7.07
N PHE A 47 0.57 -4.63 6.40
CA PHE A 47 1.49 -3.53 6.68
C PHE A 47 0.90 -2.15 6.33
N ASN A 48 0.27 -2.02 5.16
CA ASN A 48 -0.36 -0.79 4.68
C ASN A 48 -1.51 -0.38 5.62
N GLN A 49 -2.32 -1.36 6.07
CA GLN A 49 -3.40 -1.11 7.02
C GLN A 49 -2.89 -0.63 8.39
N ASP A 50 -1.75 -1.14 8.85
CA ASP A 50 -1.14 -0.67 10.10
C ASP A 50 -0.64 0.79 10.00
N LEU A 51 -0.07 1.17 8.85
CA LEU A 51 0.31 2.57 8.60
C LEU A 51 -0.90 3.50 8.59
N TRP A 52 -2.01 3.08 7.98
CA TRP A 52 -3.26 3.86 8.00
C TRP A 52 -3.79 4.05 9.43
N ARG A 53 -3.75 3.00 10.27
CA ARG A 53 -4.10 3.12 11.69
C ARG A 53 -3.18 4.10 12.44
N GLN A 54 -1.88 4.08 12.14
CA GLN A 54 -0.95 5.06 12.70
C GLN A 54 -1.26 6.49 12.23
N HIS A 55 -1.72 6.66 10.99
CA HIS A 55 -2.17 7.95 10.49
C HIS A 55 -3.45 8.44 11.19
N GLU A 56 -4.45 7.58 11.32
CA GLU A 56 -5.72 7.87 12.02
C GLU A 56 -5.51 8.25 13.49
N THR A 57 -4.49 7.70 14.13
CA THR A 57 -4.11 8.01 15.53
C THR A 57 -3.16 9.20 15.66
N GLY A 58 -2.81 9.86 14.55
CA GLY A 58 -1.96 11.06 14.54
C GLY A 58 -0.46 10.78 14.73
N ILE A 59 -0.03 9.52 14.68
CA ILE A 59 1.38 9.11 14.79
C ILE A 59 2.14 9.40 13.50
N LEU A 60 1.47 9.25 12.35
CA LEU A 60 2.04 9.39 11.02
C LEU A 60 1.26 10.43 10.22
N THR A 61 1.93 11.29 9.44
CA THR A 61 1.20 12.16 8.50
C THR A 61 0.84 11.41 7.22
N ARG A 62 -0.20 11.90 6.52
CA ARG A 62 -0.62 11.29 5.25
C ARG A 62 0.50 11.34 4.21
N GLU A 63 1.23 12.45 4.13
CA GLU A 63 2.35 12.56 3.17
C GLU A 63 3.40 11.48 3.46
N ILE A 64 3.84 11.36 4.71
CA ILE A 64 4.86 10.36 5.07
C ILE A 64 4.35 8.94 4.80
N LEU A 65 3.08 8.63 5.11
CA LEU A 65 2.49 7.33 4.80
C LEU A 65 2.60 7.00 3.33
N LEU A 66 2.11 7.90 2.46
CA LEU A 66 2.01 7.65 1.02
C LEU A 66 3.39 7.58 0.37
N ASP A 67 4.31 8.45 0.78
CA ASP A 67 5.65 8.56 0.19
C ASP A 67 6.55 7.39 0.59
N THR A 68 6.39 6.85 1.81
CA THR A 68 7.36 5.90 2.37
C THR A 68 6.86 4.46 2.47
N ARG A 69 5.54 4.19 2.40
CA ARG A 69 4.97 2.85 2.63
C ARG A 69 5.64 1.76 1.79
N PHE A 70 5.86 2.04 0.50
CA PHE A 70 6.50 1.07 -0.37
C PHE A 70 7.95 0.88 0.06
N GLU A 71 8.75 1.95 0.18
CA GLU A 71 10.16 1.87 0.60
C GLU A 71 10.36 1.16 1.95
N ILE A 72 9.49 1.39 2.93
CA ILE A 72 9.58 0.73 4.24
C ILE A 72 9.26 -0.76 4.10
N PHE A 73 8.16 -1.10 3.43
CA PHE A 73 7.76 -2.50 3.22
C PHE A 73 8.86 -3.30 2.52
N SER A 74 9.43 -2.69 1.49
CA SER A 74 10.55 -3.15 0.68
C SER A 74 11.77 -3.56 1.49
N LYS A 75 12.22 -2.66 2.37
CA LYS A 75 13.36 -2.87 3.26
C LYS A 75 13.05 -3.96 4.28
N LYS A 76 11.84 -3.96 4.86
CA LYS A 76 11.41 -4.91 5.90
C LYS A 76 11.33 -6.35 5.40
N THR A 77 10.94 -6.55 4.14
CA THR A 77 10.76 -7.88 3.53
C THR A 77 11.99 -8.36 2.75
N LEU A 78 13.04 -7.53 2.65
CA LEU A 78 14.23 -7.78 1.83
C LEU A 78 13.93 -8.09 0.35
N ILE A 79 12.73 -7.75 -0.14
CA ILE A 79 12.35 -7.99 -1.54
C ILE A 79 13.33 -7.25 -2.48
N TRP A 80 13.87 -6.11 -2.05
CA TRP A 80 14.85 -5.32 -2.82
C TRP A 80 16.18 -6.03 -3.02
N ARG A 81 16.56 -6.95 -2.12
CA ARG A 81 17.75 -7.79 -2.30
C ARG A 81 17.54 -8.82 -3.41
N SER A 82 16.30 -9.26 -3.63
CA SER A 82 15.94 -10.10 -4.78
C SER A 82 15.80 -9.30 -6.09
N MET A 83 15.56 -7.98 -6.01
CA MET A 83 15.54 -7.03 -7.14
C MET A 83 16.92 -6.53 -7.61
N GLY A 84 17.99 -7.29 -7.32
CA GLY A 84 19.38 -6.81 -7.42
C GLY A 84 19.78 -6.29 -8.81
N SER A 85 19.57 -4.98 -9.05
CA SER A 85 20.19 -4.17 -10.12
C SER A 85 19.80 -2.69 -10.04
N TYR A 86 18.53 -2.36 -9.75
CA TYR A 86 18.00 -1.02 -10.03
C TYR A 86 18.41 0.08 -9.02
N TYR A 87 18.50 -0.24 -7.73
CA TYR A 87 18.72 0.75 -6.67
C TYR A 87 20.19 1.01 -6.31
N ARG A 88 21.14 0.25 -6.86
CA ARG A 88 22.57 0.48 -6.61
C ARG A 88 23.13 1.70 -7.36
N ASN A 89 22.37 2.24 -8.33
CA ASN A 89 22.84 3.28 -9.25
C ASN A 89 22.13 4.63 -9.09
N ASN A 90 21.24 4.81 -8.10
CA ASN A 90 20.45 6.04 -7.93
C ASN A 90 20.46 6.58 -6.47
N ILE A 91 21.56 6.37 -5.74
CA ILE A 91 21.89 7.11 -4.51
C ILE A 91 23.31 7.64 -4.66
#